data_AF-I5B1H9-F1
#
_entry.id   AF-I5B1H9-F1
#
_cell.length_a   1.000
_cell.length_b   1.000
_cell.length_c   1.000
_cell.angle_alpha   90.00
_cell.angle_beta   90.00
_cell.angle_gamma   90.00
#
_symmetry.space_group_name_H-M   'P 1'
#
loop_
_entity.id
_entity.type
_entity.pdbx_description
1 polymer ?
#
loop_
_entity_poly.entity_id
_entity_poly.type
_entity_poly.pdbx_seq_one_letter_code
_entity_poly.pdbx_strand_id
1 'polypeptide(L)'
;MKCKFCFILFFVSLLILFGGPLHAEEQQGCFISSLHHTGEGMRYWYEAKDGFMAISGVPYNSLGCKNCHVQSCDDCHLQKTEEGLVYSTEIARSSDTCLKCHAREEATRKYDELHECQGAHAASNMSCMDCHSKKEVHGDGKIYSSMRQDGAMDTACTNCHTKDTQDYPALPDTKSHTVHKGKLACNACHVQNSMTCYNCHFGVLAKTKSKPKSFAMKAKDFLLLVKYKGTVTSGTMQTLVGKNNEPFVSYVPYFTHSIMKEGRKCEQCHGTEAVKTLASSQTFTPAVFKDGKLEFYKGIIPVVPDLLNWPFLEKKGEQWVPFEPKTKPLVQMAVYAEPFTPDDLKKLKVKIKYEE
;
A
#
# COMPACT_ATOMS: atom_id res chain seq x y z
N MET A 1 -75.00 -43.44 -22.79
CA MET A 1 -73.86 -42.79 -23.48
C MET A 1 -73.63 -41.42 -22.88
N LYS A 2 -72.34 -41.05 -22.73
CA LYS A 2 -71.75 -39.76 -22.32
C LYS A 2 -71.46 -39.56 -20.83
N CYS A 3 -70.22 -39.95 -20.54
CA CYS A 3 -69.30 -39.53 -19.48
C CYS A 3 -69.19 -38.01 -19.36
N LYS A 4 -69.09 -37.46 -18.14
CA LYS A 4 -68.31 -36.25 -17.82
C LYS A 4 -67.76 -36.30 -16.39
N PHE A 5 -66.44 -36.38 -16.33
CA PHE A 5 -65.57 -36.06 -15.20
C PHE A 5 -65.84 -34.64 -14.67
N CYS A 6 -65.75 -34.44 -13.35
CA CYS A 6 -65.53 -33.13 -12.77
C CYS A 6 -64.41 -33.20 -11.71
N PHE A 7 -63.45 -32.30 -11.90
CA PHE A 7 -62.13 -32.23 -11.28
C PHE A 7 -62.22 -31.72 -9.83
N ILE A 8 -61.46 -32.35 -8.93
CA ILE A 8 -61.22 -31.87 -7.56
C ILE A 8 -60.09 -30.84 -7.62
N LEU A 9 -60.37 -29.61 -7.20
CA LEU A 9 -59.40 -28.52 -7.08
C LEU A 9 -58.69 -28.61 -5.72
N PHE A 10 -57.40 -28.95 -5.75
CA PHE A 10 -56.50 -28.95 -4.60
C PHE A 10 -55.90 -27.55 -4.44
N PHE A 11 -56.24 -26.84 -3.36
CA PHE A 11 -55.64 -25.55 -3.00
C PHE A 11 -54.28 -25.79 -2.36
N VAL A 12 -53.19 -25.62 -3.11
CA VAL A 12 -51.83 -25.56 -2.57
C VAL A 12 -51.51 -24.10 -2.27
N SER A 13 -51.41 -23.77 -0.98
CA SER A 13 -50.91 -22.49 -0.49
C SER A 13 -49.42 -22.35 -0.81
N LEU A 14 -49.09 -21.56 -1.83
CA LEU A 14 -47.72 -21.20 -2.16
C LEU A 14 -47.28 -20.02 -1.27
N LEU A 15 -46.63 -20.32 -0.16
CA LEU A 15 -45.89 -19.34 0.63
C LEU A 15 -44.62 -18.96 -0.14
N ILE A 16 -44.72 -17.90 -0.95
CA ILE A 16 -43.57 -17.27 -1.60
C ILE A 16 -42.79 -16.53 -0.52
N LEU A 17 -41.74 -17.16 0.01
CA LEU A 17 -40.68 -16.49 0.74
C LEU A 17 -39.93 -15.58 -0.26
N PHE A 18 -40.31 -14.30 -0.31
CA PHE A 18 -39.53 -13.24 -0.94
C PHE A 18 -38.23 -13.02 -0.15
N GLY A 19 -37.20 -13.82 -0.47
CA GLY A 19 -35.81 -13.55 -0.09
C GLY A 19 -35.16 -12.56 -1.07
N GLY A 20 -35.38 -11.26 -0.85
CA GLY A 20 -34.74 -10.15 -1.58
C GLY A 20 -35.65 -8.91 -1.59
N PRO A 21 -35.30 -7.79 -0.91
CA PRO A 21 -34.25 -6.84 -1.35
C PRO A 21 -33.31 -6.33 -0.25
N LEU A 22 -33.31 -6.94 0.95
CA LEU A 22 -32.52 -6.47 2.09
C LEU A 22 -31.01 -6.38 1.80
N HIS A 23 -30.44 -7.36 1.07
CA HIS A 23 -29.00 -7.41 0.81
C HIS A 23 -28.49 -6.34 -0.16
N ALA A 24 -29.32 -5.85 -1.09
CA ALA A 24 -28.89 -4.85 -2.08
C ALA A 24 -28.88 -3.43 -1.47
N GLU A 25 -29.86 -3.13 -0.63
CA GLU A 25 -29.98 -1.86 0.10
C GLU A 25 -28.90 -1.75 1.21
N GLU A 26 -28.63 -2.85 1.90
CA GLU A 26 -27.55 -2.94 2.89
C GLU A 26 -26.15 -2.76 2.27
N GLN A 27 -25.90 -3.33 1.08
CA GLN A 27 -24.64 -3.14 0.34
C GLN A 27 -24.43 -1.70 -0.13
N GLN A 28 -25.50 -1.00 -0.53
CA GLN A 28 -25.44 0.41 -0.91
C GLN A 28 -25.18 1.30 0.31
N GLY A 29 -25.72 0.96 1.48
CA GLY A 29 -25.44 1.63 2.75
C GLY A 29 -23.98 1.47 3.21
N CYS A 30 -23.42 0.27 3.08
CA CYS A 30 -22.02 0.00 3.45
C CYS A 30 -21.02 0.80 2.60
N PHE A 31 -21.27 0.96 1.29
CA PHE A 31 -20.36 1.66 0.38
C PHE A 31 -20.07 3.10 0.82
N ILE A 32 -21.07 3.82 1.32
CA ILE A 32 -20.93 5.20 1.79
C ILE A 32 -19.95 5.30 2.98
N SER A 33 -19.81 4.24 3.77
CA SER A 33 -18.84 4.18 4.88
C SER A 33 -17.43 3.75 4.45
N SER A 34 -17.26 3.26 3.23
CA SER A 34 -16.00 2.69 2.74
C SER A 34 -14.88 3.72 2.60
N LEU A 35 -13.64 3.25 2.65
CA LEU A 35 -12.46 4.10 2.40
C LEU A 35 -12.41 4.62 0.94
N HIS A 36 -12.94 3.87 -0.02
CA HIS A 36 -13.00 4.27 -1.43
C HIS A 36 -13.97 5.44 -1.65
N HIS A 37 -15.10 5.45 -0.92
CA HIS A 37 -16.05 6.55 -0.99
C HIS A 37 -15.59 7.78 -0.20
N THR A 38 -15.20 7.56 1.05
CA THR A 38 -14.95 8.65 2.00
C THR A 38 -13.58 9.31 1.80
N GLY A 39 -12.57 8.56 1.36
CA GLY A 39 -11.21 9.06 1.28
C GLY A 39 -10.53 9.32 2.64
N GLU A 40 -11.18 8.92 3.73
CA GLU A 40 -10.76 9.23 5.10
C GLU A 40 -9.37 8.69 5.42
N GLY A 41 -9.03 7.52 4.87
CA GLY A 41 -7.71 6.91 5.00
C GLY A 41 -6.56 7.76 4.46
N MET A 42 -6.81 8.69 3.53
CA MET A 42 -5.81 9.62 3.03
C MET A 42 -5.91 10.97 3.74
N ARG A 43 -7.13 11.48 3.93
CA ARG A 43 -7.39 12.77 4.59
C ARG A 43 -6.84 12.79 6.00
N TYR A 44 -7.13 11.76 6.80
CA TYR A 44 -6.75 11.69 8.21
C TYR A 44 -5.24 11.91 8.42
N TRP A 45 -4.40 11.24 7.64
CA TRP A 45 -2.94 11.38 7.76
C TRP A 45 -2.40 12.65 7.13
N TYR A 46 -3.02 13.12 6.04
CA TYR A 46 -2.62 14.38 5.42
C TYR A 46 -2.87 15.59 6.34
N GLU A 47 -4.03 15.63 6.99
CA GLU A 47 -4.48 16.74 7.86
C GLU A 47 -4.07 16.59 9.33
N ALA A 48 -3.40 15.49 9.69
CA ALA A 48 -2.83 15.33 11.03
C ALA A 48 -1.89 16.50 11.37
N LYS A 49 -1.66 16.75 12.67
CA LYS A 49 -0.79 17.84 13.14
C LYS A 49 0.64 17.74 12.58
N ASP A 50 1.13 16.52 12.44
CA ASP A 50 2.42 16.18 11.83
C ASP A 50 2.30 15.80 10.35
N GLY A 51 1.10 15.94 9.77
CA GLY A 51 0.79 15.63 8.39
C GLY A 51 1.22 16.73 7.43
N PHE A 52 1.19 16.41 6.15
CA PHE A 52 1.70 17.30 5.12
C PHE A 52 0.87 18.59 4.93
N MET A 53 -0.37 18.64 5.44
CA MET A 53 -1.13 19.89 5.52
C MET A 53 -0.40 20.96 6.33
N ALA A 54 0.35 20.59 7.39
CA ALA A 54 1.13 21.53 8.19
C ALA A 54 2.20 22.28 7.38
N ILE A 55 2.70 21.66 6.30
CA ILE A 55 3.68 22.26 5.39
C ILE A 55 3.02 22.95 4.21
N SER A 56 2.01 22.31 3.61
CA SER A 56 1.37 22.81 2.40
C SER A 56 0.37 23.95 2.66
N GLY A 57 -0.29 23.96 3.81
CA GLY A 57 -1.36 24.90 4.16
C GLY A 57 -2.63 24.75 3.31
N VAL A 58 -2.75 23.66 2.54
CA VAL A 58 -3.89 23.40 1.67
C VAL A 58 -4.78 22.35 2.33
N PRO A 59 -6.10 22.57 2.49
CA PRO A 59 -7.00 21.53 3.00
C PRO A 59 -7.12 20.36 2.02
N TYR A 60 -7.36 19.15 2.54
CA TYR A 60 -7.42 17.94 1.72
C TYR A 60 -8.46 18.03 0.59
N ASN A 61 -9.65 18.57 0.89
CA ASN A 61 -10.74 18.71 -0.07
C ASN A 61 -10.45 19.70 -1.21
N SER A 62 -9.41 20.52 -1.07
CA SER A 62 -8.94 21.44 -2.11
C SER A 62 -7.90 20.80 -3.03
N LEU A 63 -7.49 19.56 -2.77
CA LEU A 63 -6.54 18.82 -3.59
C LEU A 63 -7.23 18.15 -4.79
N GLY A 64 -6.49 18.02 -5.89
CA GLY A 64 -6.91 17.22 -7.05
C GLY A 64 -7.02 15.71 -6.77
N CYS A 65 -6.74 15.27 -5.53
CA CYS A 65 -6.85 13.89 -5.07
C CYS A 65 -8.29 13.35 -5.13
N LYS A 66 -9.30 14.24 -5.08
CA LYS A 66 -10.72 13.88 -5.09
C LYS A 66 -11.16 13.06 -6.31
N ASN A 67 -10.43 13.16 -7.43
CA ASN A 67 -10.80 12.46 -8.67
C ASN A 67 -10.60 10.94 -8.59
N CYS A 68 -10.00 10.44 -7.50
CA CYS A 68 -9.85 9.00 -7.25
C CYS A 68 -10.88 8.46 -6.25
N HIS A 69 -11.67 9.32 -5.61
CA HIS A 69 -12.63 8.90 -4.59
C HIS A 69 -13.97 8.61 -5.23
N VAL A 70 -14.40 7.36 -5.11
CA VAL A 70 -15.53 6.79 -5.84
C VAL A 70 -16.84 7.36 -5.30
N GLN A 71 -17.62 8.02 -6.16
CA GLN A 71 -18.88 8.65 -5.75
C GLN A 71 -20.09 7.78 -6.07
N SER A 72 -19.98 6.90 -7.07
CA SER A 72 -21.06 5.98 -7.45
C SER A 72 -20.51 4.62 -7.86
N CYS A 73 -21.41 3.65 -8.01
CA CYS A 73 -21.08 2.33 -8.55
C CYS A 73 -20.52 2.41 -9.98
N ASP A 74 -20.74 3.53 -10.68
CA ASP A 74 -20.39 3.68 -12.09
C ASP A 74 -18.90 3.66 -12.34
N ASP A 75 -18.12 4.22 -11.41
CA ASP A 75 -16.67 4.34 -11.54
C ASP A 75 -15.99 2.96 -11.69
N CYS A 76 -16.62 1.91 -11.15
CA CYS A 76 -16.10 0.54 -11.19
C CYS A 76 -16.94 -0.42 -12.05
N HIS A 77 -18.27 -0.32 -11.99
CA HIS A 77 -19.15 -1.32 -12.60
C HIS A 77 -19.69 -0.90 -13.97
N LEU A 78 -19.74 0.39 -14.31
CA LEU A 78 -20.38 0.84 -15.54
C LEU A 78 -19.49 0.55 -16.74
N GLN A 79 -20.05 -0.19 -17.70
CA GLN A 79 -19.45 -0.50 -18.98
C GLN A 79 -20.35 0.01 -20.11
N LYS A 80 -19.72 0.57 -21.14
CA LYS A 80 -20.41 0.90 -22.39
C LYS A 80 -20.30 -0.28 -23.36
N THR A 81 -21.44 -0.78 -23.80
CA THR A 81 -21.57 -1.80 -24.86
C THR A 81 -22.22 -1.18 -26.09
N GLU A 82 -22.35 -1.95 -27.17
CA GLU A 82 -23.07 -1.52 -28.38
C GLU A 82 -24.57 -1.27 -28.09
N GLU A 83 -25.12 -1.96 -27.09
CA GLU A 83 -26.54 -1.93 -26.70
C GLU A 83 -26.85 -0.84 -25.67
N GLY A 84 -25.84 -0.19 -25.10
CA GLY A 84 -26.01 0.89 -24.14
C GLY A 84 -25.03 0.85 -22.96
N LEU A 85 -25.46 1.37 -21.82
CA LEU A 85 -24.70 1.34 -20.57
C LEU A 85 -25.21 0.19 -19.71
N VAL A 86 -24.30 -0.67 -19.25
CA VAL A 86 -24.61 -1.84 -18.42
C VAL A 86 -23.68 -1.91 -17.23
N TYR A 87 -24.15 -2.48 -16.11
CA TYR A 87 -23.30 -2.79 -14.97
C TYR A 87 -22.70 -4.20 -15.10
N SER A 88 -21.40 -4.33 -14.89
CA SER A 88 -20.68 -5.59 -14.97
C SER A 88 -19.79 -5.80 -13.74
N THR A 89 -19.97 -6.93 -13.06
CA THR A 89 -19.06 -7.36 -11.99
C THR A 89 -17.73 -7.86 -12.52
N GLU A 90 -17.66 -8.32 -13.77
CA GLU A 90 -16.42 -8.74 -14.40
C GLU A 90 -15.48 -7.56 -14.61
N ILE A 91 -16.00 -6.45 -15.17
CA ILE A 91 -15.24 -5.20 -15.32
C ILE A 91 -14.83 -4.64 -13.96
N ALA A 92 -15.73 -4.65 -12.97
CA ALA A 92 -15.41 -4.16 -11.63
C ALA A 92 -14.30 -4.96 -10.94
N ARG A 93 -14.16 -6.26 -11.28
CA ARG A 93 -13.10 -7.13 -10.74
C ARG A 93 -11.79 -7.06 -11.53
N SER A 94 -11.80 -6.50 -12.73
CA SER A 94 -10.58 -6.36 -13.55
C SER A 94 -9.58 -5.44 -12.88
N SER A 95 -8.30 -5.84 -12.91
CA SER A 95 -7.18 -5.01 -12.44
C SER A 95 -7.18 -3.63 -13.10
N ASP A 96 -7.57 -3.53 -14.37
CA ASP A 96 -7.60 -2.25 -15.10
C ASP A 96 -8.54 -1.23 -14.44
N THR A 97 -9.64 -1.69 -13.83
CA THR A 97 -10.57 -0.82 -13.10
C THR A 97 -9.90 -0.24 -11.86
N CYS A 98 -9.18 -1.06 -11.10
CA CYS A 98 -8.45 -0.63 -9.90
C CYS A 98 -7.31 0.34 -10.25
N LEU A 99 -6.55 0.03 -11.31
CA LEU A 99 -5.34 0.75 -11.69
C LEU A 99 -5.60 2.18 -12.20
N LYS A 100 -6.83 2.52 -12.61
CA LYS A 100 -7.25 3.91 -12.90
C LYS A 100 -6.94 4.87 -11.75
N CYS A 101 -7.09 4.40 -10.50
CA CYS A 101 -6.83 5.19 -9.29
C CYS A 101 -5.55 4.74 -8.57
N HIS A 102 -5.22 3.45 -8.60
CA HIS A 102 -4.02 2.88 -7.98
C HIS A 102 -2.77 3.05 -8.86
N ALA A 103 -2.52 4.25 -9.37
CA ALA A 103 -1.43 4.54 -10.30
C ALA A 103 -0.02 4.23 -9.75
N ARG A 104 0.16 4.21 -8.42
CA ARG A 104 1.43 3.77 -7.79
C ARG A 104 1.65 2.26 -7.99
N GLU A 105 0.59 1.47 -7.94
CA GLU A 105 0.65 0.04 -8.20
C GLU A 105 0.88 -0.23 -9.68
N GLU A 106 0.17 0.46 -10.57
CA GLU A 106 0.39 0.38 -12.02
C GLU A 106 1.85 0.67 -12.38
N ALA A 107 2.41 1.72 -11.78
CA ALA A 107 3.82 2.08 -11.89
C ALA A 107 4.78 1.00 -11.39
N THR A 108 4.38 0.24 -10.36
CA THR A 108 5.18 -0.84 -9.77
C THR A 108 5.21 -2.05 -10.70
N ARG A 109 4.03 -2.44 -11.23
CA ARG A 109 3.90 -3.53 -12.20
C ARG A 109 4.71 -3.29 -13.46
N LYS A 110 4.56 -2.12 -14.07
CA LYS A 110 5.33 -1.72 -15.26
C LYS A 110 6.84 -1.76 -15.01
N TYR A 111 7.28 -1.35 -13.83
CA TYR A 111 8.69 -1.45 -13.47
C TYR A 111 9.13 -2.92 -13.41
N ASP A 112 8.36 -3.78 -12.73
CA ASP A 112 8.70 -5.19 -12.56
C ASP A 112 8.71 -5.95 -13.87
N GLU A 113 7.81 -5.62 -14.79
CA GLU A 113 7.81 -6.13 -16.17
C GLU A 113 9.08 -5.71 -16.91
N LEU A 114 9.45 -4.42 -16.88
CA LEU A 114 10.64 -3.90 -17.56
C LEU A 114 11.97 -4.47 -17.04
N HIS A 115 12.00 -4.93 -15.80
CA HIS A 115 13.21 -5.47 -15.16
C HIS A 115 13.11 -6.98 -14.90
N GLU A 116 12.13 -7.65 -15.49
CA GLU A 116 11.93 -9.11 -15.41
C GLU A 116 11.89 -9.63 -13.95
N CYS A 117 11.31 -8.85 -13.03
CA CYS A 117 11.23 -9.16 -11.61
C CYS A 117 9.79 -9.21 -11.07
N GLN A 118 8.84 -9.60 -11.92
CA GLN A 118 7.43 -9.77 -11.56
C GLN A 118 7.25 -10.60 -10.27
N GLY A 119 6.38 -10.12 -9.39
CA GLY A 119 6.07 -10.83 -8.15
C GLY A 119 5.39 -12.18 -8.39
N ALA A 120 5.57 -13.14 -7.48
CA ALA A 120 5.09 -14.51 -7.62
C ALA A 120 3.58 -14.62 -7.91
N HIS A 121 2.76 -13.78 -7.26
CA HIS A 121 1.31 -13.75 -7.48
C HIS A 121 0.95 -13.18 -8.86
N ALA A 122 1.62 -12.11 -9.29
CA ALA A 122 1.40 -11.52 -10.61
C ALA A 122 1.82 -12.47 -11.74
N ALA A 123 2.95 -13.17 -11.57
CA ALA A 123 3.40 -14.21 -12.50
C ALA A 123 2.43 -15.41 -12.58
N SER A 124 1.59 -15.59 -11.56
CA SER A 124 0.52 -16.60 -11.52
C SER A 124 -0.83 -16.06 -12.02
N ASN A 125 -0.83 -14.90 -12.69
CA ASN A 125 -2.01 -14.21 -13.23
C ASN A 125 -3.07 -13.83 -12.17
N MET A 126 -2.68 -13.69 -10.89
CA MET A 126 -3.60 -13.20 -9.87
C MET A 126 -3.93 -11.72 -10.09
N SER A 127 -5.20 -11.39 -9.90
CA SER A 127 -5.81 -10.07 -9.95
C SER A 127 -5.99 -9.48 -8.54
N CYS A 128 -6.38 -8.21 -8.47
CA CYS A 128 -6.59 -7.51 -7.19
C CYS A 128 -7.62 -8.22 -6.30
N MET A 129 -8.73 -8.66 -6.90
CA MET A 129 -9.87 -9.25 -6.19
C MET A 129 -9.68 -10.74 -5.83
N ASP A 130 -8.54 -11.33 -6.18
CA ASP A 130 -8.15 -12.67 -5.70
C ASP A 130 -7.60 -12.61 -4.27
N CYS A 131 -7.14 -11.44 -3.83
CA CYS A 131 -6.74 -11.17 -2.45
C CYS A 131 -7.75 -10.25 -1.74
N HIS A 132 -8.15 -9.16 -2.39
CA HIS A 132 -9.00 -8.14 -1.79
C HIS A 132 -10.48 -8.54 -1.82
N SER A 133 -11.11 -8.55 -0.65
CA SER A 133 -12.50 -8.97 -0.51
C SER A 133 -13.48 -7.87 -0.92
N LYS A 134 -14.73 -8.23 -1.26
CA LYS A 134 -15.80 -7.26 -1.53
C LYS A 134 -16.03 -6.33 -0.34
N LYS A 135 -15.87 -6.84 0.89
CA LYS A 135 -15.98 -6.08 2.13
C LYS A 135 -14.93 -4.96 2.20
N GLU A 136 -13.69 -5.23 1.82
CA GLU A 136 -12.64 -4.20 1.81
C GLU A 136 -12.92 -3.08 0.80
N VAL A 137 -13.54 -3.43 -0.34
CA VAL A 137 -13.86 -2.45 -1.39
C VAL A 137 -15.10 -1.65 -1.03
N HIS A 138 -16.19 -2.33 -0.66
CA HIS A 138 -17.50 -1.74 -0.38
C HIS A 138 -17.67 -1.30 1.08
N GLY A 139 -16.74 -1.57 1.98
CA GLY A 139 -16.90 -1.30 3.41
C GLY A 139 -17.87 -2.29 4.10
N ASP A 140 -18.00 -2.11 5.41
CA ASP A 140 -18.79 -2.96 6.31
C ASP A 140 -19.72 -2.15 7.23
N GLY A 141 -20.02 -0.90 6.85
CA GLY A 141 -20.82 0.03 7.64
C GLY A 141 -20.01 0.85 8.65
N LYS A 142 -18.74 0.50 8.91
CA LYS A 142 -17.86 1.26 9.81
C LYS A 142 -16.97 2.21 9.03
N ILE A 143 -16.89 3.46 9.50
CA ILE A 143 -15.93 4.44 9.01
C ILE A 143 -14.57 4.13 9.61
N TYR A 144 -13.57 3.99 8.75
CA TYR A 144 -12.17 3.80 9.12
C TYR A 144 -11.35 5.04 8.74
N SER A 145 -10.38 5.40 9.58
CA SER A 145 -9.42 6.48 9.30
C SER A 145 -8.15 5.95 8.61
N SER A 146 -8.10 4.66 8.30
CA SER A 146 -6.96 4.00 7.67
C SER A 146 -7.31 2.59 7.19
N MET A 147 -6.73 2.16 6.06
CA MET A 147 -6.75 0.75 5.64
C MET A 147 -6.04 -0.20 6.63
N ARG A 148 -5.22 0.35 7.54
CA ARG A 148 -4.54 -0.41 8.60
C ARG A 148 -5.22 -0.28 9.96
N GLN A 149 -6.40 0.32 10.01
CA GLN A 149 -7.18 0.25 11.24
C GLN A 149 -7.75 -1.17 11.41
N ASP A 150 -7.81 -1.66 12.64
CA ASP A 150 -8.33 -2.99 12.96
C ASP A 150 -9.74 -3.20 12.39
N GLY A 151 -9.89 -4.24 11.57
CA GLY A 151 -11.14 -4.60 10.90
C GLY A 151 -11.33 -3.99 9.50
N ALA A 152 -10.54 -2.98 9.12
CA ALA A 152 -10.65 -2.32 7.80
C ALA A 152 -10.25 -3.24 6.64
N MET A 153 -9.35 -4.18 6.90
CA MET A 153 -8.87 -5.19 5.96
C MET A 153 -8.83 -6.56 6.60
N ASP A 154 -9.13 -7.59 5.80
CA ASP A 154 -9.07 -9.00 6.13
C ASP A 154 -8.09 -9.79 5.24
N THR A 155 -7.53 -9.16 4.20
CA THR A 155 -6.47 -9.72 3.37
C THR A 155 -5.24 -10.06 4.20
N ALA A 156 -4.88 -11.34 4.23
CA ALA A 156 -3.69 -11.83 4.90
C ALA A 156 -3.06 -12.99 4.11
N CYS A 157 -1.73 -13.09 4.15
CA CYS A 157 -0.99 -14.18 3.51
C CYS A 157 -1.47 -15.55 3.99
N THR A 158 -1.81 -15.65 5.28
CA THR A 158 -2.29 -16.85 5.94
C THR A 158 -3.70 -17.27 5.54
N ASN A 159 -4.42 -16.47 4.75
CA ASN A 159 -5.70 -16.91 4.18
C ASN A 159 -5.48 -18.00 3.11
N CYS A 160 -4.32 -18.02 2.46
CA CYS A 160 -3.96 -19.00 1.43
C CYS A 160 -2.74 -19.86 1.84
N HIS A 161 -1.74 -19.24 2.46
CA HIS A 161 -0.49 -19.89 2.89
C HIS A 161 -0.59 -20.39 4.34
N THR A 162 -1.31 -21.49 4.53
CA THR A 162 -1.35 -22.23 5.80
C THR A 162 -0.41 -23.43 5.76
N LYS A 163 -0.27 -24.15 6.88
CA LYS A 163 0.50 -25.41 6.89
C LYS A 163 -0.24 -26.54 6.16
N ASP A 164 -1.57 -26.54 6.22
CA ASP A 164 -2.42 -27.66 5.80
C ASP A 164 -3.13 -27.38 4.46
N THR A 165 -2.78 -26.28 3.78
CA THR A 165 -3.37 -25.91 2.48
C THR A 165 -3.04 -26.95 1.40
N GLN A 166 -3.99 -27.21 0.51
CA GLN A 166 -3.84 -28.09 -0.65
C GLN A 166 -3.83 -27.31 -1.98
N ASP A 167 -4.48 -26.14 -2.00
CA ASP A 167 -4.69 -25.34 -3.21
C ASP A 167 -3.55 -24.34 -3.47
N TYR A 168 -2.75 -24.05 -2.45
CA TYR A 168 -1.68 -23.05 -2.49
C TYR A 168 -0.36 -23.61 -1.96
N PRO A 169 0.78 -22.97 -2.25
CA PRO A 169 2.04 -23.32 -1.60
C PRO A 169 1.93 -23.23 -0.08
N ALA A 170 2.14 -24.35 0.60
CA ALA A 170 2.10 -24.39 2.05
C ALA A 170 3.22 -23.54 2.68
N LEU A 171 2.95 -23.00 3.86
CA LEU A 171 3.96 -22.29 4.65
C LEU A 171 5.08 -23.27 5.06
N PRO A 172 6.31 -23.14 4.54
CA PRO A 172 7.34 -24.13 4.78
C PRO A 172 7.93 -23.98 6.19
N ASP A 173 8.31 -25.11 6.79
CA ASP A 173 8.95 -25.13 8.11
C ASP A 173 10.46 -24.85 8.02
N THR A 174 10.81 -23.68 7.45
CA THR A 174 12.21 -23.27 7.32
C THR A 174 12.74 -22.70 8.65
N LYS A 175 14.07 -22.75 8.82
CA LYS A 175 14.75 -22.16 9.98
C LYS A 175 14.32 -20.70 10.22
N SER A 176 14.19 -19.90 9.16
CA SER A 176 13.74 -18.50 9.23
C SER A 176 12.33 -18.36 9.81
N HIS A 177 11.37 -19.18 9.36
CA HIS A 177 10.01 -19.18 9.93
C HIS A 177 10.00 -19.58 11.40
N THR A 178 10.83 -20.57 11.77
CA THR A 178 10.92 -21.07 13.15
C THR A 178 11.52 -20.04 14.12
N VAL A 179 12.63 -19.38 13.75
CA VAL A 179 13.29 -18.41 14.65
C VAL A 179 12.52 -17.09 14.78
N HIS A 180 11.84 -16.67 13.72
CA HIS A 180 11.10 -15.42 13.69
C HIS A 180 9.63 -15.54 14.08
N LYS A 181 9.06 -16.76 14.12
CA LYS A 181 7.69 -17.10 14.53
C LYS A 181 6.91 -15.98 15.24
N GLY A 182 6.05 -15.28 14.50
CA GLY A 182 5.16 -14.23 15.01
C GLY A 182 5.77 -12.86 15.30
N LYS A 183 7.09 -12.68 15.13
CA LYS A 183 7.81 -11.41 15.37
C LYS A 183 7.89 -10.52 14.12
N LEU A 184 7.83 -11.13 12.95
CA LEU A 184 7.87 -10.46 11.65
C LEU A 184 6.55 -10.74 10.92
N ALA A 185 6.02 -9.72 10.25
CA ALA A 185 5.02 -9.93 9.19
C ALA A 185 5.68 -10.60 7.98
N CYS A 186 4.94 -11.43 7.23
CA CYS A 186 5.44 -12.08 6.01
C CYS A 186 6.12 -11.08 5.06
N ASN A 187 5.55 -9.88 4.98
CA ASN A 187 6.00 -8.80 4.10
C ASN A 187 7.42 -8.32 4.41
N ALA A 188 7.91 -8.43 5.66
CA ALA A 188 9.28 -8.06 6.02
C ALA A 188 10.33 -8.87 5.24
N CYS A 189 10.01 -10.14 4.93
CA CYS A 189 10.90 -11.06 4.23
C CYS A 189 10.55 -11.23 2.75
N HIS A 190 9.26 -11.20 2.40
CA HIS A 190 8.80 -11.54 1.06
C HIS A 190 8.59 -10.35 0.13
N VAL A 191 8.52 -9.11 0.61
CA VAL A 191 8.44 -7.95 -0.28
C VAL A 191 9.82 -7.63 -0.87
N GLN A 192 9.90 -7.54 -2.20
CA GLN A 192 11.14 -7.33 -2.96
C GLN A 192 11.81 -5.99 -2.68
N ASN A 193 11.03 -4.91 -2.59
CA ASN A 193 11.52 -3.54 -2.51
C ASN A 193 10.37 -2.59 -2.17
N SER A 194 10.71 -1.36 -1.82
CA SER A 194 9.75 -0.28 -1.59
C SER A 194 9.65 0.57 -2.84
N MET A 195 8.44 0.87 -3.32
CA MET A 195 8.23 1.95 -4.27
C MET A 195 8.06 3.25 -3.50
N THR A 196 9.11 4.05 -3.50
CA THR A 196 9.20 5.32 -2.75
C THR A 196 8.85 6.48 -3.65
N CYS A 197 8.05 7.42 -3.14
CA CYS A 197 7.84 8.71 -3.79
C CYS A 197 8.82 9.72 -3.19
N TYR A 198 9.94 9.93 -3.87
CA TYR A 198 11.01 10.78 -3.37
C TYR A 198 10.99 12.19 -3.99
N ASN A 199 11.17 13.19 -3.14
CA ASN A 199 11.42 14.60 -3.42
C ASN A 199 10.28 15.31 -4.20
N CYS A 200 9.05 15.06 -3.75
CA CYS A 200 7.85 15.69 -4.29
C CYS A 200 7.77 17.19 -3.90
N HIS A 201 8.08 18.09 -4.82
CA HIS A 201 7.90 19.55 -4.71
C HIS A 201 6.43 19.99 -4.85
N PHE A 202 5.67 19.92 -3.77
CA PHE A 202 4.24 20.24 -3.78
C PHE A 202 3.96 21.71 -4.11
N GLY A 203 4.86 22.64 -3.74
CA GLY A 203 4.73 24.05 -4.09
C GLY A 203 4.72 24.28 -5.60
N VAL A 204 5.44 23.45 -6.38
CA VAL A 204 5.41 23.48 -7.84
C VAL A 204 4.09 22.90 -8.34
N LEU A 205 3.66 21.74 -7.84
CA LEU A 205 2.38 21.12 -8.21
C LEU A 205 1.19 22.05 -7.96
N ALA A 206 1.15 22.73 -6.81
CA ALA A 206 0.08 23.66 -6.46
C ALA A 206 0.04 24.88 -7.40
N LYS A 207 1.21 25.40 -7.82
CA LYS A 207 1.32 26.53 -8.75
C LYS A 207 1.00 26.15 -10.20
N THR A 208 1.51 25.02 -10.67
CA THR A 208 1.41 24.59 -12.09
C THR A 208 0.17 23.75 -12.36
N LYS A 209 -0.53 23.28 -11.32
CA LYS A 209 -1.60 22.28 -11.37
C LYS A 209 -1.21 20.99 -12.12
N SER A 210 0.09 20.76 -12.29
CA SER A 210 0.65 19.67 -13.10
C SER A 210 1.83 19.02 -12.39
N LYS A 211 1.84 17.67 -12.38
CA LYS A 211 2.97 16.88 -11.85
C LYS A 211 4.12 16.98 -12.85
N PRO A 212 5.29 17.54 -12.49
CA PRO A 212 6.42 17.59 -13.42
C PRO A 212 6.88 16.17 -13.80
N LYS A 213 7.23 15.93 -15.07
CA LYS A 213 7.58 14.59 -15.58
C LYS A 213 8.81 13.95 -14.87
N SER A 214 9.69 14.75 -14.26
CA SER A 214 10.95 14.32 -13.63
C SER A 214 10.89 14.23 -12.09
N PHE A 215 9.69 14.25 -11.51
CA PHE A 215 9.46 14.63 -10.12
C PHE A 215 9.34 13.48 -9.11
N ALA A 216 9.18 12.25 -9.60
CA ALA A 216 9.11 11.06 -8.76
C ALA A 216 10.21 10.12 -9.21
N MET A 217 11.35 10.16 -8.52
CA MET A 217 12.30 9.07 -8.64
C MET A 217 11.68 7.86 -7.96
N LYS A 218 11.22 6.92 -8.79
CA LYS A 218 10.81 5.59 -8.36
C LYS A 218 12.08 4.81 -8.02
N ALA A 219 12.49 4.88 -6.77
CA ALA A 219 13.57 4.03 -6.28
C ALA A 219 12.96 2.70 -5.83
N LYS A 220 13.50 1.58 -6.35
CA LYS A 220 13.25 0.21 -5.86
C LYS A 220 14.52 -0.46 -5.35
N ASP A 221 15.57 0.33 -5.14
CA ASP A 221 16.90 -0.14 -4.74
C ASP A 221 16.96 -0.60 -3.28
N PHE A 222 16.07 -0.07 -2.43
CA PHE A 222 15.99 -0.43 -1.02
C PHE A 222 14.60 -0.89 -0.60
N LEU A 223 14.56 -1.56 0.55
CA LEU A 223 13.34 -1.82 1.31
C LEU A 223 13.49 -1.19 2.69
N LEU A 224 12.54 -0.33 3.06
CA LEU A 224 12.45 0.12 4.44
C LEU A 224 11.80 -0.95 5.30
N LEU A 225 12.27 -1.11 6.53
CA LEU A 225 11.56 -1.86 7.55
C LEU A 225 11.02 -0.89 8.59
N VAL A 226 9.74 -1.04 8.92
CA VAL A 226 9.06 -0.30 9.99
C VAL A 226 8.42 -1.31 10.93
N LYS A 227 8.03 -0.87 12.12
CA LYS A 227 7.12 -1.66 12.96
C LYS A 227 5.68 -1.21 12.74
N TYR A 228 4.76 -2.14 12.96
CA TYR A 228 3.32 -1.92 12.96
C TYR A 228 2.71 -2.95 13.91
N LYS A 229 1.97 -2.47 14.93
CA LYS A 229 1.42 -3.31 16.00
C LYS A 229 2.50 -4.17 16.67
N GLY A 230 3.67 -3.58 16.92
CA GLY A 230 4.81 -4.27 17.54
C GLY A 230 5.53 -5.32 16.66
N THR A 231 5.08 -5.59 15.44
CA THR A 231 5.75 -6.52 14.50
C THR A 231 6.52 -5.75 13.43
N VAL A 232 7.65 -6.30 12.97
CA VAL A 232 8.39 -5.70 11.85
C VAL A 232 7.72 -6.08 10.53
N THR A 233 7.55 -5.09 9.64
CA THR A 233 6.99 -5.25 8.30
C THR A 233 7.76 -4.40 7.29
N SER A 234 7.54 -4.66 6.00
CA SER A 234 7.97 -3.74 4.94
C SER A 234 7.31 -2.37 5.11
N GLY A 235 8.09 -1.34 4.89
CA GLY A 235 7.67 0.04 4.85
C GLY A 235 7.98 0.70 3.52
N THR A 236 7.52 1.93 3.36
CA THR A 236 8.00 2.85 2.33
C THR A 236 8.06 4.23 2.95
N MET A 237 8.54 5.18 2.16
CA MET A 237 8.50 6.58 2.53
C MET A 237 7.93 7.44 1.42
N GLN A 238 7.57 8.65 1.80
CA GLN A 238 7.30 9.72 0.88
C GLN A 238 7.98 10.98 1.38
N THR A 239 8.79 11.61 0.54
CA THR A 239 9.40 12.90 0.86
C THR A 239 8.80 14.00 0.01
N LEU A 240 8.57 15.13 0.67
CA LEU A 240 8.00 16.31 0.06
C LEU A 240 8.82 17.54 0.45
N VAL A 241 8.79 18.53 -0.42
CA VAL A 241 9.41 19.84 -0.18
C VAL A 241 8.34 20.91 -0.33
N GLY A 242 8.20 21.72 0.72
CA GLY A 242 7.30 22.86 0.79
C GLY A 242 7.71 24.00 -0.13
N LYS A 243 6.85 25.02 -0.24
CA LYS A 243 7.07 26.15 -1.15
C LYS A 243 8.29 27.01 -0.78
N ASN A 244 8.72 26.98 0.49
CA ASN A 244 9.89 27.69 0.99
C ASN A 244 11.02 26.72 1.35
N ASN A 245 11.08 25.56 0.68
CA ASN A 245 12.05 24.51 0.92
C ASN A 245 11.93 23.85 2.32
N GLU A 246 10.73 23.80 2.90
CA GLU A 246 10.48 23.04 4.13
C GLU A 246 10.47 21.52 3.84
N PRO A 247 11.38 20.73 4.44
CA PRO A 247 11.44 19.30 4.21
C PRO A 247 10.37 18.53 5.01
N PHE A 248 9.80 17.52 4.37
CA PHE A 248 8.86 16.59 5.00
C PHE A 248 9.21 15.14 4.63
N VAL A 249 9.09 14.24 5.60
CA VAL A 249 9.24 12.79 5.41
C VAL A 249 8.10 12.07 6.10
N SER A 250 7.34 11.29 5.36
CA SER A 250 6.42 10.30 5.94
C SER A 250 6.98 8.91 5.77
N TYR A 251 6.98 8.13 6.85
CA TYR A 251 7.21 6.69 6.83
C TYR A 251 5.91 5.97 7.08
N VAL A 252 5.63 4.93 6.30
CA VAL A 252 4.41 4.12 6.42
C VAL A 252 4.73 2.65 6.25
N PRO A 253 3.98 1.72 6.87
CA PRO A 253 4.04 0.34 6.44
C PRO A 253 3.56 0.27 4.98
N TYR A 254 4.06 -0.68 4.19
CA TYR A 254 3.74 -0.71 2.76
C TYR A 254 3.87 -2.10 2.15
N PHE A 255 2.94 -2.43 1.26
CA PHE A 255 2.95 -3.64 0.46
C PHE A 255 3.01 -3.22 -1.00
N THR A 256 4.13 -3.45 -1.68
CA THR A 256 4.34 -3.10 -3.10
C THR A 256 3.67 -4.04 -4.07
N HIS A 257 3.04 -5.13 -3.61
CA HIS A 257 2.58 -6.25 -4.44
C HIS A 257 3.69 -6.96 -5.27
N SER A 258 4.96 -6.56 -5.07
CA SER A 258 6.15 -7.18 -5.66
C SER A 258 6.71 -8.20 -4.67
N ILE A 259 6.26 -9.45 -4.80
CA ILE A 259 6.46 -10.51 -3.81
C ILE A 259 7.44 -11.57 -4.33
N MET A 260 8.44 -11.89 -3.51
CA MET A 260 9.40 -12.97 -3.75
C MET A 260 8.82 -14.29 -3.30
N LYS A 261 9.02 -15.32 -4.14
CA LYS A 261 8.80 -16.71 -3.75
C LYS A 261 9.73 -17.10 -2.60
N GLU A 262 11.03 -16.96 -2.82
CA GLU A 262 12.05 -17.19 -1.81
C GLU A 262 12.25 -15.90 -1.00
N GLY A 263 11.86 -15.93 0.29
CA GLY A 263 12.05 -14.79 1.19
C GLY A 263 13.53 -14.42 1.36
N ARG A 264 13.80 -13.21 1.89
CA ARG A 264 15.18 -12.74 2.12
C ARG A 264 16.00 -13.70 2.98
N LYS A 265 17.28 -13.81 2.62
CA LYS A 265 18.31 -14.47 3.44
C LYS A 265 18.66 -13.64 4.66
N CYS A 266 19.17 -14.28 5.70
CA CYS A 266 19.48 -13.63 6.98
C CYS A 266 20.43 -12.45 6.80
N GLU A 267 21.53 -12.60 6.06
CA GLU A 267 22.55 -11.58 5.85
C GLU A 267 22.07 -10.34 5.09
N GLN A 268 20.92 -10.42 4.41
CA GLN A 268 20.32 -9.27 3.73
C GLN A 268 19.63 -8.32 4.71
N CYS A 269 19.36 -8.77 5.94
CA CYS A 269 18.74 -7.98 7.01
C CYS A 269 19.65 -7.84 8.24
N HIS A 270 20.43 -8.87 8.54
CA HIS A 270 21.24 -8.98 9.76
C HIS A 270 22.70 -8.59 9.53
N GLY A 271 23.19 -7.67 10.35
CA GLY A 271 24.58 -7.21 10.31
C GLY A 271 24.93 -6.41 9.05
N THR A 272 23.94 -5.83 8.37
CA THR A 272 24.14 -4.92 7.24
C THR A 272 24.84 -3.63 7.68
N GLU A 273 25.39 -2.89 6.72
CA GLU A 273 26.01 -1.58 6.99
C GLU A 273 25.02 -0.62 7.65
N ALA A 274 23.83 -0.44 7.06
CA ALA A 274 22.79 0.41 7.60
C ALA A 274 22.45 0.05 9.05
N VAL A 275 22.25 -1.24 9.35
CA VAL A 275 21.98 -1.72 10.71
C VAL A 275 23.14 -1.41 11.65
N LYS A 276 24.39 -1.65 11.26
CA LYS A 276 25.56 -1.40 12.11
C LYS A 276 25.73 0.07 12.44
N THR A 277 25.54 0.95 11.46
CA THR A 277 25.61 2.41 11.61
C THR A 277 24.53 2.89 12.58
N LEU A 278 23.27 2.53 12.31
CA LEU A 278 22.12 2.92 13.15
C LEU A 278 22.22 2.35 14.57
N ALA A 279 22.61 1.08 14.73
CA ALA A 279 22.79 0.44 16.03
C ALA A 279 23.96 1.02 16.84
N SER A 280 24.84 1.80 16.21
CA SER A 280 25.93 2.53 16.86
C SER A 280 25.55 4.00 17.11
N SER A 281 24.26 4.33 16.99
CA SER A 281 23.71 5.69 17.12
C SER A 281 24.34 6.71 16.17
N GLN A 282 24.84 6.24 15.02
CA GLN A 282 25.38 7.09 13.96
C GLN A 282 24.31 7.34 12.90
N THR A 283 24.37 8.53 12.30
CA THR A 283 23.51 8.89 11.18
C THR A 283 23.87 8.06 9.95
N PHE A 284 22.85 7.50 9.31
CA PHE A 284 22.96 6.80 8.04
C PHE A 284 22.33 7.66 6.94
N THR A 285 23.04 7.81 5.82
CA THR A 285 22.60 8.60 4.65
C THR A 285 22.23 7.64 3.53
N PRO A 286 20.93 7.38 3.28
CA PRO A 286 20.50 6.33 2.35
C PRO A 286 20.60 6.68 0.87
N ALA A 287 20.94 7.91 0.53
CA ALA A 287 21.02 8.36 -0.84
C ALA A 287 22.11 9.42 -0.99
N VAL A 288 22.82 9.39 -2.12
CA VAL A 288 23.85 10.36 -2.47
C VAL A 288 23.47 11.00 -3.79
N PHE A 289 23.62 12.32 -3.89
CA PHE A 289 23.46 13.03 -5.16
C PHE A 289 24.81 13.19 -5.85
N LYS A 290 24.97 12.58 -7.02
CA LYS A 290 26.21 12.61 -7.81
C LYS A 290 25.87 12.69 -9.30
N ASP A 291 26.64 13.47 -10.05
CA ASP A 291 26.50 13.58 -11.52
C ASP A 291 25.06 13.90 -11.98
N GLY A 292 24.36 14.74 -11.22
CA GLY A 292 22.98 15.15 -11.52
C GLY A 292 21.90 14.12 -11.16
N LYS A 293 22.25 13.02 -10.48
CA LYS A 293 21.35 11.90 -10.16
C LYS A 293 21.39 11.55 -8.67
N LEU A 294 20.28 11.06 -8.13
CA LEU A 294 20.26 10.39 -6.82
C LEU A 294 20.57 8.91 -7.01
N GLU A 295 21.57 8.45 -6.27
CA GLU A 295 21.90 7.04 -6.12
C GLU A 295 21.47 6.60 -4.72
N PHE A 296 20.56 5.63 -4.66
CA PHE A 296 20.07 5.09 -3.40
C PHE A 296 20.89 3.89 -2.94
N TYR A 297 21.03 3.75 -1.63
CA TYR A 297 21.56 2.56 -0.98
C TYR A 297 20.78 1.33 -1.45
N LYS A 298 21.49 0.22 -1.65
CA LYS A 298 20.90 -1.06 -2.04
C LYS A 298 20.81 -1.99 -0.84
N GLY A 299 19.59 -2.33 -0.43
CA GLY A 299 19.35 -3.26 0.68
C GLY A 299 18.29 -2.80 1.68
N ILE A 300 18.38 -3.33 2.88
CA ILE A 300 17.40 -3.11 3.95
C ILE A 300 17.83 -1.95 4.84
N ILE A 301 16.88 -1.08 5.14
CA ILE A 301 17.07 0.06 6.05
C ILE A 301 15.99 0.04 7.13
N PRO A 302 16.33 -0.25 8.40
CA PRO A 302 15.42 -0.06 9.52
C PRO A 302 15.12 1.43 9.71
N VAL A 303 13.83 1.78 9.87
CA VAL A 303 13.43 3.17 10.04
C VAL A 303 13.70 3.63 11.48
N VAL A 304 14.67 4.53 11.61
CA VAL A 304 15.01 5.26 12.84
C VAL A 304 15.08 6.74 12.46
N PRO A 305 13.97 7.49 12.52
CA PRO A 305 13.88 8.77 11.83
C PRO A 305 14.98 9.79 12.19
N ASP A 306 15.37 9.86 13.46
CA ASP A 306 16.40 10.80 13.94
C ASP A 306 17.82 10.47 13.46
N LEU A 307 18.04 9.23 13.00
CA LEU A 307 19.34 8.76 12.49
C LEU A 307 19.35 8.57 10.97
N LEU A 308 18.27 8.91 10.27
CA LEU A 308 18.19 8.81 8.81
C LEU A 308 18.28 10.20 8.17
N ASN A 309 19.34 10.41 7.39
CA ASN A 309 19.57 11.66 6.69
C ASN A 309 19.26 11.54 5.19
N TRP A 310 18.14 12.11 4.76
CA TRP A 310 17.71 12.08 3.36
C TRP A 310 18.10 13.38 2.64
N PRO A 311 18.82 13.32 1.49
CA PRO A 311 19.16 14.51 0.73
C PRO A 311 17.92 15.09 0.01
N PHE A 312 17.59 16.35 0.25
CA PHE A 312 16.52 17.03 -0.47
C PHE A 312 17.09 17.81 -1.66
N LEU A 313 16.36 17.84 -2.76
CA LEU A 313 16.74 18.56 -3.96
C LEU A 313 15.78 19.69 -4.23
N GLU A 314 16.26 20.81 -4.76
CA GLU A 314 15.45 21.91 -5.28
C GLU A 314 15.70 22.10 -6.78
N LYS A 315 14.75 22.74 -7.47
CA LYS A 315 14.88 23.02 -8.90
C LYS A 315 15.47 24.41 -9.10
N LYS A 316 16.67 24.50 -9.68
CA LYS A 316 17.29 25.76 -10.13
C LYS A 316 17.36 25.78 -11.65
N GLY A 317 16.55 26.63 -12.27
CA GLY A 317 16.35 26.60 -13.72
C GLY A 317 15.77 25.26 -14.16
N GLU A 318 16.48 24.53 -15.01
CA GLU A 318 16.08 23.19 -15.48
C GLU A 318 16.71 22.05 -14.66
N GLN A 319 17.69 22.34 -13.80
CA GLN A 319 18.47 21.35 -13.07
C GLN A 319 17.95 21.13 -11.65
N TRP A 320 18.02 19.88 -11.20
CA TRP A 320 17.83 19.52 -9.79
C TRP A 320 19.18 19.59 -9.07
N VAL A 321 19.22 20.25 -7.93
CA VAL A 321 20.43 20.38 -7.11
C VAL A 321 20.11 20.12 -5.64
N PRO A 322 21.02 19.51 -4.86
CA PRO A 322 20.84 19.38 -3.42
C PRO A 322 20.74 20.74 -2.76
N PHE A 323 19.93 20.82 -1.71
CA PHE A 323 19.95 21.94 -0.79
C PHE A 323 20.00 21.43 0.64
N GLU A 324 20.58 22.24 1.51
CA GLU A 324 20.53 22.00 2.95
C GLU A 324 19.29 22.71 3.52
N PRO A 325 18.33 21.97 4.09
CA PRO A 325 17.16 22.60 4.66
C PRO A 325 17.50 23.48 5.87
N LYS A 326 16.85 24.64 5.97
CA LYS A 326 17.01 25.56 7.12
C LYS A 326 16.43 25.00 8.42
N THR A 327 15.55 24.03 8.32
CA THR A 327 14.86 23.39 9.45
C THR A 327 14.97 21.88 9.33
N LYS A 328 14.92 21.18 10.45
CA LYS A 328 14.79 19.72 10.43
C LYS A 328 13.53 19.29 9.67
N PRO A 329 13.55 18.14 8.99
CA PRO A 329 12.35 17.55 8.39
C PRO A 329 11.22 17.39 9.41
N LEU A 330 10.01 17.82 9.03
CA LEU A 330 8.82 17.35 9.70
C LEU A 330 8.65 15.87 9.34
N VAL A 331 8.73 15.02 10.36
CA VAL A 331 8.63 13.57 10.22
C VAL A 331 7.25 13.12 10.67
N GLN A 332 6.61 12.28 9.85
CA GLN A 332 5.36 11.62 10.19
C GLN A 332 5.52 10.10 10.17
N MET A 333 5.17 9.45 11.26
CA MET A 333 4.99 7.99 11.31
C MET A 333 3.53 7.66 10.98
N ALA A 334 3.20 7.71 9.70
CA ALA A 334 1.81 7.59 9.25
C ALA A 334 1.33 6.14 9.15
N VAL A 335 0.02 5.98 9.09
CA VAL A 335 -0.65 4.69 8.92
C VAL A 335 -0.24 3.69 10.00
N TYR A 336 -0.11 4.22 11.23
CA TYR A 336 0.31 3.52 12.44
C TYR A 336 1.72 2.90 12.37
N ALA A 337 2.62 3.46 11.55
CA ALA A 337 4.03 3.08 11.59
C ALA A 337 4.63 3.36 12.97
N GLU A 338 5.58 2.52 13.35
CA GLU A 338 6.41 2.69 14.53
C GLU A 338 7.89 2.60 14.13
N PRO A 339 8.78 3.43 14.70
CA PRO A 339 10.20 3.36 14.43
C PRO A 339 10.85 2.18 15.16
N PHE A 340 12.04 1.79 14.70
CA PHE A 340 12.88 0.81 15.37
C PHE A 340 13.44 1.39 16.68
N THR A 341 13.53 0.55 17.70
CA THR A 341 14.18 0.89 18.98
C THR A 341 15.65 0.44 18.98
N PRO A 342 16.49 0.95 19.92
CA PRO A 342 17.84 0.44 20.11
C PRO A 342 17.91 -1.08 20.31
N ASP A 343 16.93 -1.67 21.01
CA ASP A 343 16.86 -3.13 21.22
C ASP A 343 16.54 -3.90 19.94
N ASP A 344 15.68 -3.34 19.08
CA ASP A 344 15.40 -3.93 17.77
C ASP A 344 16.66 -3.93 16.90
N LEU A 345 17.40 -2.82 16.90
CA LEU A 345 18.67 -2.69 16.19
C LEU A 345 19.76 -3.62 16.75
N LYS A 346 19.82 -3.82 18.07
CA LYS A 346 20.75 -4.76 18.70
C LYS A 346 20.54 -6.19 18.20
N LYS A 347 19.28 -6.62 18.04
CA LYS A 347 18.93 -7.93 17.48
C LYS A 347 19.33 -8.04 16.01
N LEU A 348 19.14 -6.98 15.23
CA LEU A 348 19.55 -6.97 13.82
C LEU A 348 21.07 -6.87 13.63
N LYS A 349 21.82 -6.25 14.54
CA LYS A 349 23.28 -6.04 14.42
C LYS A 349 24.07 -7.34 14.38
N VAL A 350 23.53 -8.42 14.96
CA VAL A 350 24.16 -9.74 14.96
C VAL A 350 24.35 -10.22 13.52
N LYS A 351 25.58 -10.58 13.15
CA LYS A 351 25.84 -11.17 11.83
C LYS A 351 25.38 -12.63 11.85
N ILE A 352 24.42 -12.96 10.98
CA ILE A 352 23.90 -14.31 10.81
C ILE A 352 24.18 -14.72 9.38
N LYS A 353 24.79 -15.89 9.18
CA LYS A 353 24.87 -16.53 7.87
C LYS A 353 23.86 -17.67 7.85
N TYR A 354 23.11 -17.75 6.76
CA TYR A 354 22.33 -18.95 6.49
C TYR A 354 23.31 -20.04 6.01
N GLU A 355 23.60 -21.00 6.88
CA GLU A 355 24.21 -22.27 6.47
C GLU A 355 23.03 -23.21 6.16
N GLU A 356 23.03 -23.74 4.93
CA GLU A 356 21.97 -24.61 4.40
C GLU A 356 21.85 -25.93 5.16
#